data_AF-A0AAW0J9Y8-F1
#
_entry.id   AF-A0AAW0J9Y8-F1
#
_cell.length_a   1.000
_cell.length_b   1.000
_cell.length_c   1.000
_cell.angle_alpha   90.00
_cell.angle_beta   90.00
_cell.angle_gamma   90.00
#
_symmetry.space_group_name_H-M   'P 1'
#
loop_
_entity.id
_entity.type
_entity.pdbx_description
1 polymer ?
#
loop_
_entity_poly.entity_id
_entity_poly.type
_entity_poly.pdbx_seq_one_letter_code
_entity_poly.pdbx_strand_id
1 'polypeptide(L)'
;MVDVMELPRARVNASMLTQFIDRPVCFVGKLEKLDEEISGVVEVVGKVTAKATIMCASYIQFKEDCVRFDLELYNEAVKIINEVPQFFPLGPIKHE
;
A
#
# COMPACT_ATOMS: atom_id res chain seq x y z
N MET A 1 -2.27 8.49 19.86
CA MET A 1 -1.79 7.93 18.59
C MET A 1 -2.82 8.30 17.55
N VAL A 2 -2.43 8.98 16.47
CA VAL A 2 -3.35 9.26 15.36
C VAL A 2 -3.62 7.94 14.62
N ASP A 3 -4.87 7.68 14.27
CA ASP A 3 -5.24 6.47 13.54
C ASP A 3 -4.64 6.53 12.12
N VAL A 4 -3.99 5.45 11.68
CA VAL A 4 -3.44 5.30 10.31
C VAL A 4 -4.54 5.49 9.26
N MET A 5 -5.80 5.19 9.63
CA MET A 5 -6.97 5.37 8.78
C MET A 5 -7.32 6.85 8.52
N GLU A 6 -6.90 7.77 9.40
CA GLU A 6 -7.15 9.21 9.27
C GLU A 6 -6.04 9.95 8.49
N LEU A 7 -4.92 9.29 8.22
CA LEU A 7 -3.76 9.88 7.55
C LEU A 7 -3.71 9.55 6.06
N PRO A 8 -3.15 10.43 5.20
CA PRO A 8 -2.80 10.07 3.84
C PRO A 8 -1.83 8.87 3.82
N ARG A 9 -2.08 7.90 2.93
CA ARG A 9 -1.27 6.66 2.81
C ARG A 9 -0.65 6.59 1.42
N ALA A 10 0.68 6.54 1.36
CA ALA A 10 1.37 6.38 0.08
C ALA A 10 1.17 4.95 -0.45
N ARG A 11 0.84 4.81 -1.74
CA ARG A 11 0.89 3.51 -2.41
C ARG A 11 2.35 3.17 -2.70
N VAL A 12 2.80 2.03 -2.20
CA VAL A 12 4.20 1.61 -2.27
C VAL A 12 4.32 0.16 -2.73
N ASN A 13 5.46 -0.18 -3.32
CA ASN A 13 5.88 -1.56 -3.53
C ASN A 13 6.99 -1.94 -2.53
N ALA A 14 7.47 -3.18 -2.59
CA ALA A 14 8.39 -3.72 -1.58
C ALA A 14 9.74 -2.98 -1.54
N SER A 15 10.26 -2.54 -2.69
CA SER A 15 11.55 -1.85 -2.76
C SER A 15 11.52 -0.44 -2.15
N MET A 16 10.32 0.14 -2.01
CA MET A 16 10.13 1.47 -1.44
C MET A 16 10.06 1.47 0.09
N LEU A 17 9.85 0.33 0.77
CA LEU A 17 9.55 0.30 2.21
C LEU A 17 10.60 1.01 3.08
N THR A 18 11.88 0.89 2.75
CA THR A 18 12.97 1.56 3.48
C THR A 18 12.90 3.09 3.42
N GLN A 19 12.21 3.67 2.45
CA GLN A 19 12.02 5.12 2.30
C GLN A 19 10.84 5.63 3.13
N PHE A 20 9.98 4.72 3.62
CA PHE A 20 8.73 5.03 4.32
C PHE A 20 8.73 4.58 5.79
N ILE A 21 9.91 4.32 6.39
CA ILE A 21 10.03 3.96 7.81
C ILE A 21 9.26 4.96 8.68
N ASP A 22 8.45 4.42 9.59
CA ASP A 22 7.58 5.17 10.50
C ASP A 22 6.47 6.00 9.81
N ARG A 23 6.17 5.73 8.53
CA ARG A 23 5.10 6.39 7.77
C ARG A 23 3.92 5.44 7.47
N PRO A 24 2.69 5.99 7.36
CA PRO A 24 1.53 5.22 6.89
C PRO A 24 1.63 4.92 5.39
N VAL A 25 1.37 3.68 5.02
CA VAL A 25 1.46 3.18 3.63
C VAL A 25 0.27 2.29 3.27
N CYS A 26 0.06 2.13 1.96
CA CYS A 26 -0.84 1.17 1.35
C CYS A 26 -0.01 0.29 0.40
N PHE A 27 0.05 -1.01 0.69
CA PHE A 27 0.78 -2.00 -0.08
C PHE A 27 -0.18 -3.01 -0.68
N VAL A 28 -0.11 -3.25 -1.99
CA VAL A 28 -0.87 -4.30 -2.65
C VAL A 28 0.11 -5.38 -3.08
N GLY A 29 -0.16 -6.62 -2.71
CA GLY A 29 0.70 -7.74 -3.04
C GLY A 29 -0.05 -9.07 -2.96
N LYS A 30 0.59 -10.12 -3.48
CA LYS A 30 0.06 -11.48 -3.40
C LYS A 30 0.53 -12.14 -2.12
N LEU A 31 -0.41 -12.65 -1.33
CA LEU A 31 -0.11 -13.44 -0.13
C LEU A 31 -0.07 -14.93 -0.48
N GLU A 32 1.07 -15.56 -0.21
CA GLU A 32 1.25 -17.00 -0.29
C GLU A 32 0.85 -17.63 1.05
N LYS A 33 -0.46 -17.68 1.32
CA LYS A 33 -1.13 -18.35 2.45
C LYS A 33 -0.50 -18.12 3.84
N LEU A 34 -1.00 -17.13 4.57
CA LEU A 34 -1.03 -17.22 6.03
C LEU A 34 -2.27 -18.03 6.41
N ASP A 35 -2.12 -19.09 7.22
CA ASP A 35 -3.17 -19.95 7.80
C ASP A 35 -4.54 -19.88 7.10
N GLU A 36 -4.71 -20.68 6.04
CA GLU A 36 -5.93 -21.06 5.28
C GLU A 36 -6.99 -20.00 4.86
N GLU A 37 -7.14 -18.86 5.53
CA GLU A 37 -8.23 -17.90 5.35
C GLU A 37 -7.92 -16.80 4.32
N ILE A 38 -6.65 -16.45 4.10
CA ILE A 38 -6.28 -15.32 3.23
C ILE A 38 -5.27 -15.77 2.17
N SER A 39 -5.70 -15.80 0.90
CA SER A 39 -4.82 -16.09 -0.24
C SER A 39 -5.18 -15.23 -1.46
N GLY A 40 -4.22 -15.00 -2.35
CA GLY A 40 -4.43 -14.13 -3.53
C GLY A 40 -3.96 -12.70 -3.29
N VAL A 41 -4.48 -11.75 -4.07
CA VAL A 41 -4.08 -10.34 -3.97
C VAL A 41 -4.78 -9.64 -2.81
N VAL A 42 -4.00 -8.95 -1.98
CA VAL A 42 -4.47 -8.24 -0.79
C VAL A 42 -3.88 -6.83 -0.76
N GLU A 43 -4.73 -5.86 -0.42
CA GLU A 43 -4.35 -4.51 -0.07
C GLU A 43 -4.17 -4.42 1.45
N VAL A 44 -2.97 -4.06 1.90
CA VAL A 44 -2.59 -3.90 3.30
C VAL A 44 -2.38 -2.42 3.60
N VAL A 45 -3.08 -1.92 4.61
CA VAL A 45 -2.88 -0.58 5.17
C VAL A 45 -2.20 -0.71 6.52
N GLY A 46 -1.15 0.07 6.73
CA GLY A 46 -0.40 0.02 7.98
C GLY A 46 0.71 1.03 8.06
N LYS A 47 1.57 0.86 9.06
CA LYS A 47 2.75 1.69 9.29
C LYS A 47 4.02 0.88 9.04
N VAL A 48 4.98 1.45 8.32
CA VAL A 48 6.27 0.77 8.11
C VAL A 48 7.09 0.79 9.40
N THR A 49 7.58 -0.35 9.82
CA THR A 49 8.43 -0.53 11.02
C THR A 49 9.89 -0.24 10.71
N ALA A 50 10.72 -0.11 11.75
CA ALA A 50 12.17 0.05 11.62
C ALA A 50 12.87 -1.12 10.88
N LYS A 51 12.22 -2.28 10.74
CA LYS A 51 12.75 -3.45 10.01
C LYS A 51 12.31 -3.48 8.54
N ALA A 52 11.76 -2.39 8.01
CA ALA A 52 11.17 -2.32 6.68
C ALA A 52 10.08 -3.38 6.43
N THR A 53 9.30 -3.69 7.48
CA THR A 53 8.06 -4.48 7.40
C THR A 53 6.85 -3.59 7.63
N ILE A 54 5.64 -4.04 7.29
CA ILE A 54 4.42 -3.29 7.57
C ILE A 54 3.75 -3.86 8.81
N MET A 55 3.57 -3.03 9.84
CA MET A 55 2.64 -3.33 10.93
C MET A 55 1.23 -3.04 10.42
N CYS A 56 0.52 -4.10 10.07
CA CYS A 56 -0.83 -4.04 9.50
C CYS A 56 -1.83 -3.46 10.50
N ALA A 57 -2.62 -2.49 10.05
CA ALA A 57 -3.79 -1.97 10.77
C ALA A 57 -5.10 -2.55 10.20
N SER A 58 -5.18 -2.68 8.88
CA SER A 58 -6.31 -3.31 8.18
C SER A 58 -5.87 -3.89 6.84
N TYR A 59 -6.61 -4.85 6.32
CA TYR A 59 -6.38 -5.41 4.99
C TYR A 59 -7.70 -5.71 4.28
N ILE A 60 -7.67 -5.71 2.94
CA ILE A 60 -8.80 -6.08 2.09
C ILE A 60 -8.29 -7.06 1.03
N GLN A 61 -8.93 -8.22 0.91
CA GLN A 61 -8.66 -9.18 -0.15
C GLN A 61 -9.40 -8.74 -1.42
N PHE A 62 -8.69 -8.70 -2.55
CA PHE A 62 -9.29 -8.39 -3.83
C PHE A 62 -10.02 -9.61 -4.37
N LYS A 63 -11.24 -9.40 -4.88
CA LYS A 63 -12.07 -10.45 -5.46
C LYS A 63 -11.56 -10.77 -6.86
N GLU A 64 -11.16 -12.03 -7.09
CA GLU A 64 -10.59 -12.48 -8.36
C GLU A 64 -11.46 -13.57 -9.05
N ASP A 65 -12.76 -13.63 -8.74
CA ASP A 65 -13.69 -14.64 -9.25
C ASP A 65 -14.07 -14.42 -10.73
N CYS A 66 -14.22 -13.16 -11.15
CA CYS A 66 -14.56 -12.80 -12.53
C CYS A 66 -13.35 -12.36 -13.35
N VAL A 67 -12.42 -11.62 -12.74
CA VAL A 67 -11.25 -11.03 -13.40
C VAL A 67 -10.06 -11.15 -12.46
N ARG A 68 -8.91 -11.60 -12.97
CA ARG A 68 -7.66 -11.64 -12.21
C ARG A 68 -7.08 -10.24 -12.06
N PHE A 69 -6.52 -9.95 -10.90
CA PHE A 69 -5.87 -8.67 -10.67
C PHE A 69 -4.48 -8.65 -11.30
N ASP A 70 -4.22 -7.68 -12.18
CA ASP A 70 -2.91 -7.51 -12.80
C ASP A 70 -1.97 -6.72 -11.88
N LEU A 71 -1.17 -7.46 -11.11
CA LEU A 71 -0.24 -6.89 -10.16
C LEU A 71 0.94 -6.19 -10.84
N GLU A 72 1.30 -6.58 -12.07
CA GLU A 72 2.38 -5.94 -12.83
C GLU A 72 1.94 -4.57 -13.32
N LEU A 73 0.74 -4.48 -13.90
CA LEU A 73 0.15 -3.21 -14.30
C LEU A 73 -0.05 -2.28 -13.10
N TYR A 74 -0.51 -2.81 -11.96
CA TYR A 74 -0.62 -2.03 -10.73
C TYR A 74 0.75 -1.51 -10.26
N ASN A 75 1.81 -2.30 -10.36
CA ASN A 75 3.16 -1.85 -10.00
C ASN A 75 3.67 -0.72 -10.92
N GLU A 76 3.34 -0.73 -12.21
CA GLU A 76 3.61 0.41 -13.10
C GLU A 76 2.84 1.67 -12.66
N ALA A 77 1.58 1.53 -12.26
CA ALA A 77 0.82 2.64 -11.70
C ALA A 77 1.45 3.20 -10.41
N VAL A 78 1.97 2.34 -9.53
CA VAL A 78 2.69 2.77 -8.32
C VAL A 78 3.93 3.58 -8.68
N LYS A 79 4.70 3.17 -9.69
CA LYS A 79 5.86 3.95 -10.16
C LYS A 79 5.43 5.33 -10.66
N ILE A 80 4.41 5.40 -11.52
CA ILE A 80 3.87 6.65 -12.05
C ILE A 80 3.43 7.59 -10.92
N ILE A 81 2.68 7.10 -9.93
CA ILE A 81 2.25 7.89 -8.77
C ILE A 81 3.44 8.58 -8.07
N ASN A 82 4.57 7.89 -7.96
CA ASN A 82 5.77 8.42 -7.31
C ASN A 82 6.61 9.32 -8.24
N GLU A 83 6.52 9.15 -9.56
CA GLU A 83 7.19 9.98 -10.56
C GLU A 83 6.47 11.31 -10.82
N VAL A 84 5.15 11.37 -10.61
CA VAL A 84 4.33 12.59 -10.85
C VAL A 84 3.48 13.02 -9.64
N PRO A 85 4.09 13.33 -8.49
CA PRO A 85 3.37 13.67 -7.25
C PRO A 85 2.49 14.93 -7.37
N GLN A 86 2.75 15.81 -8.34
CA GLN A 86 1.91 16.97 -8.64
C GLN A 86 0.52 16.62 -9.16
N PHE A 87 0.37 15.46 -9.82
CA PHE A 87 -0.92 14.97 -10.33
C PHE A 87 -1.57 13.96 -9.38
N PHE A 88 -0.81 13.40 -8.43
CA PHE A 88 -1.30 12.51 -7.38
C PHE A 88 -0.75 12.92 -6.01
N PRO A 89 -1.19 14.06 -5.44
CA PRO A 89 -0.65 14.58 -4.20
C PRO A 89 -1.03 13.69 -2.99
N LEU A 90 -0.09 13.51 -2.07
CA LEU A 90 -0.32 12.77 -0.83
C LEU A 90 -0.90 13.71 0.23
N GLY A 91 -2.22 13.71 0.36
CA GLY A 91 -2.94 14.53 1.33
C GLY A 91 -3.25 15.95 0.81
N PRO A 92 -3.87 16.79 1.64
CA PRO A 92 -4.25 18.14 1.21
C PRO A 92 -3.02 18.95 0.82
N ILE A 93 -3.08 19.56 -0.36
CA ILE A 93 -2.09 20.54 -0.83
C ILE A 93 -2.26 21.77 0.08
N LYS A 94 -1.28 22.04 0.94
CA LYS A 94 -1.26 23.29 1.70
C LYS A 94 -1.00 24.42 0.71
N HIS A 95 -2.04 25.19 0.41
CA HIS A 95 -1.85 26.54 -0.12
C HIS A 95 -1.40 27.41 1.06
N GLU A 96 -0.19 27.97 0.97
CA GLU A 96 0.26 29.04 1.89
C GLU A 96 -0.58 30.31 1.72
#